data_AF-A0A238K113-F1
#
_entry.id   AF-A0A238K113-F1
#
_cell.length_a   1.000
_cell.length_b   1.000
_cell.length_c   1.000
_cell.angle_alpha   90.00
_cell.angle_beta   90.00
_cell.angle_gamma   90.00
#
_symmetry.space_group_name_H-M   'P 1'
#
loop_
_entity.id
_entity.type
_entity.pdbx_description
1 polymer ?
#
loop_
_entity_poly.entity_id
_entity_poly.type
_entity_poly.pdbx_seq_one_letter_code
_entity_poly.pdbx_strand_id
1 'polypeptide(L)' 'MMRIRKTSLKLKLILYPFVAGAVAINLFMLFLLFQAIGVTAMSPMTALFLAIPLGIPANYLTAHWVQGLIDQGEGRA' A
#
# COMPACT_ATOMS: atom_id res chain seq x y z
N MET A 1 -18.37 -9.51 14.00
CA MET A 1 -17.16 -10.35 14.19
C MET A 1 -16.49 -10.53 12.83
N MET A 2 -15.44 -9.78 12.51
CA MET A 2 -14.75 -9.89 11.22
C MET A 2 -13.96 -11.20 11.18
N ARG A 3 -14.56 -12.25 10.62
CA ARG A 3 -13.90 -13.54 10.41
C ARG A 3 -12.79 -13.29 9.37
N ILE A 4 -11.54 -13.12 9.84
CA ILE A 4 -10.39 -12.87 8.97
C ILE A 4 -10.24 -14.07 8.03
N ARG A 5 -10.79 -13.95 6.81
CA ARG A 5 -10.55 -14.93 5.75
C ARG A 5 -9.09 -14.80 5.32
N LYS A 6 -8.47 -15.95 5.06
CA LYS A 6 -7.07 -16.00 4.63
C LYS A 6 -6.95 -15.34 3.26
N THR A 7 -6.34 -14.16 3.19
CA THR A 7 -5.91 -13.57 1.93
C THR A 7 -4.84 -14.44 1.29
N SER A 8 -5.02 -14.75 0.01
CA SER A 8 -4.08 -15.56 -0.76
C SER A 8 -2.70 -14.89 -0.88
N LEU A 9 -1.63 -15.66 -0.72
CA LEU A 9 -0.27 -15.19 -0.94
C LEU A 9 -0.09 -14.71 -2.39
N LYS A 10 -0.75 -15.36 -3.35
CA LYS A 10 -0.75 -14.94 -4.76
C LYS A 10 -1.28 -13.52 -4.93
N LEU A 11 -2.39 -13.19 -4.26
CA LEU A 11 -2.97 -11.85 -4.31
C LEU A 11 -2.02 -10.81 -3.72
N LYS A 12 -1.40 -11.11 -2.57
CA LYS A 12 -0.40 -10.23 -1.94
C LYS A 12 0.79 -9.97 -2.85
N LEU A 13 1.33 -11.00 -3.52
CA LEU A 13 2.48 -10.85 -4.43
C LEU A 13 2.13 -10.02 -5.67
N ILE A 14 0.94 -10.23 -6.25
CA ILE A 14 0.47 -9.45 -7.41
C ILE A 14 0.26 -7.99 -7.04
N LEU A 15 -0.34 -7.69 -5.88
CA LEU A 15 -0.63 -6.32 -5.46
C LEU A 15 0.61 -5.56 -4.98
N TYR A 16 1.62 -6.26 -4.45
CA TYR A 16 2.79 -5.62 -3.84
C TYR A 16 3.47 -4.54 -4.69
N PRO A 17 3.83 -4.75 -5.97
CA PRO A 17 4.50 -3.71 -6.76
C PRO A 17 3.63 -2.45 -6.92
N PHE A 18 2.31 -2.61 -7.04
CA PHE A 18 1.38 -1.48 -7.15
C PHE A 18 1.23 -0.74 -5.82
N VAL A 19 1.10 -1.47 -4.72
CA VAL A 19 0.97 -0.87 -3.40
C VAL A 19 2.28 -0.18 -2.99
N ALA A 20 3.43 -0.80 -3.22
CA ALA A 20 4.73 -0.18 -2.98
C ALA A 20 4.91 1.07 -3.86
N GLY A 21 4.53 1.02 -5.15
CA GLY A 21 4.54 2.19 -6.02
C GLY A 21 3.65 3.32 -5.50
N ALA A 22 2.43 3.01 -5.06
CA ALA A 22 1.54 3.98 -4.45
C ALA A 22 2.11 4.58 -3.15
N VAL A 23 2.77 3.77 -2.31
CA VAL A 23 3.47 4.27 -1.11
C VAL A 23 4.60 5.22 -1.49
N ALA A 24 5.42 4.88 -2.50
CA ALA A 24 6.52 5.74 -2.95
C ALA A 24 6.01 7.11 -3.43
N ILE A 25 4.99 7.11 -4.29
CA ILE A 25 4.39 8.33 -4.84
C ILE A 25 3.78 9.19 -3.72
N ASN A 26 3.01 8.58 -2.81
CA ASN A 26 2.39 9.32 -1.71
C ASN A 26 3.43 9.86 -0.73
N LEU A 27 4.49 9.11 -0.44
CA LEU A 27 5.56 9.58 0.45
C LEU A 27 6.32 10.76 -0.17
N PHE A 28 6.64 10.69 -1.46
CA PHE A 28 7.26 11.79 -2.19
C PHE A 28 6.36 13.05 -2.20
N MET A 29 5.08 12.89 -2.58
CA MET A 29 4.13 14.00 -2.61
C MET A 29 3.87 14.61 -1.23
N LEU A 30 3.85 13.79 -0.17
CA LEU A 30 3.72 14.27 1.21
C LEU A 30 4.87 15.21 1.59
N PHE A 31 6.10 14.88 1.20
CA PHE A 31 7.26 15.75 1.45
C PHE A 31 7.28 17.00 0.57
N LEU A 32 6.71 16.97 -0.63
CA LEU A 32 6.45 18.19 -1.40
C LEU A 32 5.44 19.10 -0.66
N LEU A 33 4.38 18.52 -0.09
CA LEU A 33 3.41 19.28 0.69
C LEU A 33 4.06 19.90 1.96
N PHE A 34 4.92 19.14 2.65
CA PHE A 34 5.61 19.66 3.84
C PHE A 34 6.60 20.80 3.54
N GLN A 35 6.95 21.05 2.27
CA GLN A 35 7.69 22.28 1.91
C GLN A 35 6.94 23.55 2.30
N ALA A 36 5.59 23.52 2.33
CA ALA A 36 4.77 24.64 2.76
C ALA A 36 5.02 25.05 4.23
N ILE A 37 5.55 24.16 5.06
CA ILE A 37 5.90 24.40 6.46
C ILE A 37 7.41 24.35 6.72
N GLY A 38 8.23 24.47 5.66
CA GLY A 38 9.68 24.57 5.76
C GLY A 38 10.45 23.24 5.81
N VAL A 39 9.79 22.09 5.62
CA VAL A 39 10.48 20.79 5.53
C VAL A 39 11.08 20.61 4.14
N THR A 40 12.30 20.08 4.06
CA THR A 40 12.96 19.79 2.78
C THR A 40 12.26 18.66 2.03
N ALA A 41 12.15 18.77 0.71
CA ALA A 41 11.62 17.69 -0.12
C ALA A 41 12.45 16.41 -0.02
N MET A 42 11.78 15.27 -0.02
CA MET A 42 12.42 13.95 -0.07
C MET A 42 12.88 13.64 -1.48
N SER A 43 14.06 13.03 -1.64
CA SER A 43 14.51 12.58 -2.96
C SER A 43 13.64 11.43 -3.49
N PRO A 44 13.40 11.34 -4.82
CA PRO A 44 12.65 10.23 -5.40
C PRO A 44 13.24 8.85 -5.08
N MET A 45 14.57 8.75 -5.03
CA MET A 45 15.27 7.50 -4.70
C MET A 45 15.04 7.09 -3.24
N THR A 46 15.07 8.05 -2.30
CA THR A 46 14.75 7.79 -0.89
C THR A 46 13.32 7.29 -0.75
N ALA A 47 12.36 7.90 -1.45
CA ALA A 47 10.96 7.48 -1.41
C ALA A 47 10.79 6.04 -1.93
N LEU A 48 11.46 5.67 -3.02
CA LEU A 48 11.46 4.30 -3.54
C LEU A 48 12.02 3.30 -2.53
N PHE A 49 13.16 3.59 -1.91
CA PHE A 49 13.77 2.68 -0.93
C PHE A 49 12.91 2.51 0.31
N LEU A 50 12.31 3.59 0.83
CA LEU A 50 11.40 3.53 1.98
C LEU A 50 10.10 2.80 1.64
N ALA A 51 9.62 2.91 0.40
CA ALA A 51 8.41 2.24 -0.03
C ALA A 51 8.54 0.71 -0.10
N ILE A 52 9.74 0.15 -0.17
CA ILE A 52 9.96 -1.32 -0.11
C ILE A 52 9.48 -1.86 1.25
N PRO A 53 10.07 -1.50 2.40
CA PRO A 53 9.62 -2.00 3.69
C PRO A 53 8.23 -1.46 4.07
N LEU A 54 7.89 -0.20 3.76
CA LEU A 54 6.58 0.38 4.08
C LEU A 54 5.45 -0.22 3.22
N GLY A 55 5.79 -0.71 2.02
CA GLY A 55 4.87 -1.39 1.13
C GLY A 55 4.37 -2.72 1.71
N ILE A 56 5.12 -3.38 2.60
CA ILE A 56 4.73 -4.66 3.21
C ILE A 56 3.47 -4.53 4.08
N PRO A 57 3.44 -3.68 5.13
CA PRO A 57 2.23 -3.49 5.93
C PRO A 57 1.08 -2.87 5.12
N ALA A 58 1.38 -1.92 4.22
CA ALA A 58 0.37 -1.35 3.34
C ALA A 58 -0.27 -2.42 2.44
N ASN A 59 0.54 -3.30 1.83
CA ASN A 59 0.06 -4.37 0.97
C ASN A 59 -0.72 -5.43 1.74
N TYR A 60 -0.36 -5.70 2.99
CA TYR A 60 -1.16 -6.57 3.86
C TYR A 60 -2.59 -6.04 3.98
N LEU A 61 -2.75 -4.78 4.41
CA LEU A 61 -4.07 -4.16 4.59
C LEU A 61 -4.84 -4.10 3.27
N THR A 62 -4.20 -3.66 2.20
CA THR A 62 -4.83 -3.56 0.87
C THR A 62 -5.26 -4.91 0.34
N ALA A 63 -4.42 -5.95 0.44
CA ALA A 63 -4.77 -7.29 -0.03
C ALA A 63 -5.90 -7.93 0.79
N HIS A 64 -5.99 -7.62 2.09
CA HIS A 64 -7.12 -8.04 2.91
C HIS A 64 -8.42 -7.35 2.50
N TRP A 65 -8.37 -6.04 2.23
CA TRP A 65 -9.52 -5.29 1.72
C TRP A 65 -9.97 -5.77 0.34
N VAL A 66 -9.04 -5.93 -0.61
CA VAL A 66 -9.33 -6.44 -1.97
C VAL A 66 -9.89 -7.86 -1.93
N GLN A 67 -9.36 -8.75 -1.08
CA GLN A 67 -9.93 -10.09 -0.91
C GLN A 67 -11.39 -10.01 -0.46
N GLY A 68 -11.72 -9.11 0.46
CA GLY A 68 -13.09 -8.89 0.90
C GLY A 68 -14.02 -8.41 -0.22
N LEU A 69 -13.52 -7.60 -1.15
CA LEU A 69 -14.27 -7.16 -2.33
C LEU A 69 -14.50 -8.31 -3.33
N ILE A 70 -13.48 -9.14 -3.55
CA ILE A 70 -13.59 -10.34 -4.40
C ILE A 70 -14.64 -11.29 -3.82
N ASP A 71 -14.58 -11.57 -2.52
CA ASP A 71 -15.51 -12.45 -1.85
C ASP A 71 -16.96 -11.94 -1.94
N GLN A 72 -17.16 -10.61 -1.85
CA GLN A 72 -18.47 -9.98 -2.06
C GLN A 72 -18.97 -10.17 -3.50
N GLY A 73 -18.11 -9.96 -4.50
CA GLY A 73 -18.46 -10.15 -5.91
C GLY A 73 -18.78 -11.60 -6.28
N GLU A 74 -18.15 -12.57 -5.61
CA GLU A 74 -18.38 -14.00 -5.82
C GLU A 74 -19.53 -14.58 -4.98
N GLY A 75 -20.25 -13.75 -4.20
CA GLY A 75 -21.30 -14.22 -3.29
C GLY A 75 -20.79 -15.10 -2.14
N ARG A 76 -19.50 -14.98 -1.83
CA ARG A 76 -18.83 -15.73 -0.76
C ARG A 76 -18.83 -14.97 0.57
N ALA A 77 -19.28 -13.71 0.62
CA ALA A 77 -19.22 -12.82 1.80
C ALA A 77 -19.81 -13.42 3.08
#